data_AF-A0A9E4GBN2-F1
#
_entry.id   AF-A0A9E4GBN2-F1
#
_cell.length_a   1.000
_cell.length_b   1.000
_cell.length_c   1.000
_cell.angle_alpha   90.00
_cell.angle_beta   90.00
_cell.angle_gamma   90.00
#
_symmetry.space_group_name_H-M   'P 1'
#
loop_
_entity.id
_entity.type
_entity.pdbx_description
1 polymer ?
#
loop_
_entity_poly.entity_id
_entity_poly.type
_entity_poly.pdbx_seq_one_letter_code
_entity_poly.pdbx_strand_id
1 'polypeptide(L)'
;MTKGQLRKLNALRKSVGDDIGERAFNEWLSSQPAAQNPDSNAEVIAACLWPLVQQGRLKIHRGGYLVKRGRGRIVVEAMKA
;
A
#
# COMPACT_ATOMS: atom_id res chain seq x y z
N MET A 1 -7.49 5.64 7.47
CA MET A 1 -7.33 6.78 8.40
C MET A 1 -6.53 6.35 9.61
N THR A 2 -5.38 6.97 9.87
CA THR A 2 -4.53 6.67 11.03
C THR A 2 -4.99 7.44 12.29
N LYS A 3 -4.60 6.99 13.48
CA LYS A 3 -4.93 7.66 14.75
C LYS A 3 -4.43 9.11 14.81
N GLY A 4 -3.28 9.40 14.19
CA GLY A 4 -2.72 10.76 14.08
C GLY A 4 -3.55 11.67 13.16
N GLN A 5 -4.04 11.14 12.04
CA GLN A 5 -4.92 11.87 11.11
C GLN A 5 -6.25 12.26 11.79
N LEU A 6 -6.87 11.35 12.55
CA LEU A 6 -8.11 11.64 13.30
C LEU A 6 -7.92 12.74 14.35
N ARG A 7 -6.77 12.76 15.04
CA ARG A 7 -6.44 13.83 16.01
C ARG A 7 -6.33 15.19 15.34
N LYS A 8 -5.70 15.26 14.15
CA LYS A 8 -5.60 16.50 13.36
C LYS A 8 -6.98 16.99 12.90
N LEU A 9 -7.82 16.10 12.36
CA LEU A 9 -9.17 16.45 11.96
C LEU A 9 -9.98 17.03 13.12
N ASN A 10 -9.95 16.38 14.28
CA ASN A 10 -10.68 16.84 15.47
C ASN A 10 -10.15 18.18 16.01
N ALA A 11 -8.83 18.41 15.96
CA ALA A 11 -8.26 19.70 16.34
C ALA A 11 -8.71 20.81 15.38
N LEU A 12 -8.74 20.51 14.07
CA LEU A 12 -9.14 21.48 13.03
C LEU A 12 -10.63 21.84 13.16
N ARG A 13 -11.51 20.84 13.34
CA ARG A 13 -12.94 21.06 13.60
C ARG A 13 -13.19 21.95 14.81
N LYS A 14 -12.45 21.75 15.91
CA LYS A 14 -12.53 22.60 17.11
C LYS A 14 -12.05 24.04 16.88
N SER A 15 -11.15 24.25 15.94
CA SER A 15 -10.54 25.57 15.70
C SER A 15 -11.33 26.43 14.73
N VAL A 16 -11.85 25.84 13.65
CA VAL A 16 -12.46 26.58 12.52
C VAL A 16 -13.91 26.18 12.23
N GLY A 17 -14.48 25.29 13.04
CA GLY A 17 -15.82 24.72 12.83
C GLY A 17 -15.78 23.46 11.97
N ASP A 18 -16.86 22.67 12.04
CA ASP A 18 -16.91 21.34 11.46
C ASP A 18 -16.76 21.36 9.92
N ASP A 19 -17.53 22.21 9.24
CA ASP A 19 -17.57 22.28 7.76
C ASP A 19 -16.27 22.81 7.14
N ILE A 20 -15.64 23.79 7.78
CA ILE A 20 -14.37 24.38 7.30
C ILE A 20 -13.22 23.44 7.64
N GLY A 21 -13.23 22.85 8.84
CA GLY A 21 -12.23 21.89 9.28
C GLY A 21 -12.22 20.65 8.40
N GLU A 22 -13.38 20.11 8.03
CA GLU A 22 -13.45 18.94 7.17
C GLU A 22 -12.94 19.22 5.76
N ARG A 23 -13.31 20.36 5.17
CA ARG A 23 -12.87 20.76 3.83
C ARG A 23 -11.36 20.98 3.76
N ALA A 24 -10.81 21.76 4.69
CA ALA A 24 -9.38 22.03 4.76
C ALA A 24 -8.56 20.77 5.08
N PHE A 25 -9.09 19.87 5.93
CA PHE A 25 -8.44 18.59 6.21
C PHE A 25 -8.39 17.69 4.98
N ASN A 26 -9.48 17.63 4.19
CA ASN A 26 -9.54 16.84 2.97
C ASN A 26 -8.56 17.37 1.91
N GLU A 27 -8.48 18.68 1.72
CA GLU A 27 -7.51 19.32 0.82
C GLU A 27 -6.06 19.05 1.26
N TRP A 28 -5.77 19.16 2.56
CA TRP A 28 -4.48 18.81 3.13
C TRP A 28 -4.15 17.32 2.99
N LEU A 29 -5.13 16.44 3.15
CA LEU A 29 -4.95 14.99 3.03
C LEU A 29 -4.64 14.59 1.58
N SER A 30 -5.33 15.19 0.62
CA SER A 30 -5.10 14.98 -0.81
C SER A 30 -3.77 15.55 -1.29
N SER A 31 -3.25 16.59 -0.64
CA SER A 31 -1.91 17.13 -0.92
C SER A 31 -0.78 16.37 -0.23
N GLN A 32 -1.09 15.44 0.69
CA GLN A 32 -0.07 14.54 1.18
C GLN A 32 0.40 13.66 0.03
N PRO A 33 1.73 13.51 -0.17
CA PRO A 33 2.21 12.49 -1.06
C PRO A 33 1.63 11.16 -0.59
N ALA A 34 0.97 10.43 -1.49
CA ALA A 34 0.70 9.02 -1.26
C ALA A 34 2.03 8.43 -0.78
N ALA A 35 2.01 7.63 0.29
CA ALA A 35 3.23 7.02 0.80
C ALA A 35 3.82 6.10 -0.29
N GLN A 36 4.56 6.70 -1.22
CA GLN A 36 5.51 6.09 -2.12
C GLN A 36 6.71 5.79 -1.24
N ASN A 37 6.52 4.90 -0.28
CA ASN A 37 7.63 4.09 0.18
C ASN A 37 7.59 2.88 -0.73
N PRO A 38 8.20 2.94 -1.93
CA PRO A 38 8.38 1.74 -2.72
C PRO A 38 9.07 0.73 -1.81
N ASP A 39 8.41 -0.41 -1.61
CA ASP A 39 9.02 -1.50 -0.86
C ASP A 39 10.22 -1.96 -1.69
N SER A 40 11.42 -1.67 -1.20
CA SER A 40 12.67 -2.06 -1.86
C SER A 40 12.69 -3.56 -2.15
N ASN A 41 12.08 -4.38 -1.28
CA ASN A 41 11.95 -5.81 -1.54
C ASN A 41 10.99 -6.09 -2.70
N ALA A 42 9.88 -5.35 -2.80
CA ALA A 42 8.95 -5.51 -3.92
C ALA A 42 9.61 -5.19 -5.26
N GLU A 43 10.47 -4.17 -5.31
CA GLU A 43 11.23 -3.81 -6.51
C GLU A 43 12.24 -4.91 -6.89
N VAL A 44 13.00 -5.42 -5.91
CA VAL A 44 13.94 -6.54 -6.13
C VAL A 44 13.20 -7.81 -6.59
N ILE A 45 12.06 -8.12 -5.99
CA ILE A 45 11.22 -9.26 -6.38
C ILE A 45 10.72 -9.07 -7.81
N ALA A 46 10.22 -7.88 -8.16
CA ALA A 46 9.75 -7.60 -9.52
C ALA A 46 10.88 -7.73 -10.55
N ALA A 47 12.05 -7.15 -10.28
CA ALA A 47 13.21 -7.24 -11.16
C ALA A 47 13.68 -8.68 -11.38
N CYS A 48 13.61 -9.53 -10.34
CA CYS A 48 13.98 -10.95 -10.42
C CYS A 48 12.95 -11.78 -11.20
N LEU A 49 11.65 -11.53 -11.02
CA LEU A 49 10.58 -12.30 -11.65
C LEU A 49 10.32 -11.89 -13.11
N TRP A 50 10.54 -10.62 -13.46
CA TRP A 50 10.19 -10.08 -14.77
C TRP A 50 10.84 -10.83 -15.95
N PRO A 51 12.13 -11.18 -15.93
CA PRO A 51 12.74 -11.96 -17.02
C PRO A 51 12.07 -13.33 -17.22
N LEU A 52 11.62 -13.98 -16.15
CA LEU A 52 10.93 -15.28 -16.23
C LEU A 52 9.55 -15.16 -16.87
N VAL A 53 8.85 -14.05 -16.59
CA VAL A 53 7.59 -13.71 -17.24
C VAL A 53 7.80 -13.43 -18.72
N GLN A 54 8.82 -12.65 -19.08
CA GLN A 54 9.17 -12.36 -20.48
C GLN A 54 9.55 -13.62 -21.26
N GLN A 55 10.22 -14.57 -20.63
CA GLN A 55 10.57 -15.87 -21.21
C GLN A 55 9.40 -16.86 -21.25
N GLY A 56 8.21 -16.49 -20.74
CA GLY A 56 7.04 -17.36 -20.66
C GLY A 56 7.17 -18.53 -19.68
N ARG A 57 8.21 -18.54 -18.84
CA ARG A 57 8.48 -19.59 -17.86
C ARG A 57 7.72 -19.40 -16.55
N LEU A 58 7.18 -18.20 -16.33
CA LEU A 58 6.39 -17.84 -15.17
C LEU A 58 5.13 -17.09 -15.61
N LYS A 59 3.96 -17.54 -15.15
CA LYS A 59 2.68 -16.87 -15.40
C LYS A 59 2.01 -16.56 -14.07
N ILE A 60 1.75 -15.27 -13.82
CA ILE A 60 1.07 -14.81 -12.61
C ILE A 60 -0.40 -14.57 -12.94
N HIS A 61 -1.30 -15.33 -12.33
CA HIS A 61 -2.74 -15.19 -12.54
C HIS A 61 -3.33 -13.98 -11.78
N ARG A 62 -4.49 -13.49 -12.25
CA ARG A 62 -5.25 -12.45 -11.53
C ARG A 62 -5.56 -12.91 -10.11
N GLY A 63 -5.34 -12.04 -9.13
CA GLY A 63 -5.38 -12.37 -7.69
C GLY A 63 -3.99 -12.54 -7.06
N GLY A 64 -2.95 -12.83 -7.84
CA GLY A 64 -1.58 -12.92 -7.36
C GLY A 64 -1.31 -14.12 -6.44
N TYR A 65 -0.19 -14.05 -5.72
CA TYR A 65 0.26 -15.10 -4.82
C TYR A 65 0.64 -14.52 -3.46
N LEU A 66 0.43 -15.30 -2.42
CA LEU A 66 0.87 -15.02 -1.07
C LEU A 66 2.23 -15.69 -0.83
N VAL A 67 3.25 -14.89 -0.56
CA VAL A 67 4.61 -15.37 -0.24
C VAL A 67 4.78 -15.39 1.28
N LYS A 68 5.00 -16.57 1.85
CA LYS A 68 5.25 -16.77 3.28
C LYS A 68 6.64 -17.36 3.47
N ARG A 69 7.33 -16.95 4.54
CA ARG A 69 8.56 -17.59 5.00
C ARG A 69 8.29 -18.34 6.29
N GLY A 70 8.69 -19.61 6.36
CA GLY A 70 8.54 -20.40 7.58
C GLY A 70 9.36 -21.68 7.53
N ARG A 71 9.94 -22.08 8.68
CA ARG A 71 10.74 -23.31 8.83
C ARG A 71 11.85 -23.48 7.75
N GLY A 72 12.59 -22.40 7.47
CA GLY A 72 13.73 -22.42 6.55
C GLY A 72 13.37 -22.45 5.06
N ARG A 73 12.10 -22.30 4.69
CA ARG A 73 11.64 -22.31 3.29
C ARG A 73 10.68 -21.16 2.99
N ILE A 74 10.56 -20.86 1.70
CA ILE A 74 9.56 -19.96 1.14
C ILE A 74 8.42 -20.80 0.59
N VAL A 75 7.19 -20.48 0.98
CA VAL A 75 5.97 -21.10 0.47
C VAL A 75 5.20 -20.04 -0.30
N VAL A 76 4.79 -20.39 -1.52
CA VAL A 76 4.04 -19.51 -2.42
C VAL A 76 2.67 -20.15 -2.65
N GLU A 77 1.61 -19.47 -2.21
CA GLU A 77 0.23 -19.94 -2.33
C GLU A 77 -0.54 -19.05 -3.29
N ALA A 78 -1.28 -19.63 -4.25
CA ALA A 78 -2.17 -18.87 -5.11
C ALA A 78 -3.29 -18.25 -4.26
N MET A 79 -3.50 -16.94 -4.40
CA MET A 79 -4.63 -16.31 -3.75
C MET A 79 -5.88 -16.71 -4.52
N LYS A 80 -6.76 -17.49 -3.89
CA LYS A 80 -8.08 -17.76 -4.45
C LYS A 80 -8.85 -16.44 -4.48
N ALA A 81 -9.36 -16.08 -5.65
CA ALA A 81 -10.28 -14.97 -5.83
C ALA A 81 -11.57 -15.18 -5.02
#